data_AF-A0A0D7X0H7-F1
#
_entry.id   AF-A0A0D7X0H7-F1
#
_cell.length_a   1.000
_cell.length_b   1.000
_cell.length_c   1.000
_cell.angle_alpha   90.00
_cell.angle_beta   90.00
_cell.angle_gamma   90.00
#
_symmetry.space_group_name_H-M   'P 1'
#
loop_
_entity.id
_entity.type
_entity.pdbx_description
1 polymer ?
#
loop_
_entity_poly.entity_id
_entity_poly.type
_entity_poly.pdbx_seq_one_letter_code
_entity_poly.pdbx_strand_id
1 'polypeptide(L)'
;MRYMMIVLLEFYPSWLALPREERRKYAASLQESIQKYSEHVQVRFFDAEALPGKDYTDFVVCETEDMKQYHYMWEEIRDSEPYTKGYMKIKNVVMGMENAFQSYESEILQMKK
;
A
#
# COMPACT_ATOMS: atom_id res chain seq x y z
N MET A 1 -16.37 -1.00 9.49
CA MET A 1 -15.11 -1.01 10.27
C MET A 1 -13.98 -0.74 9.31
N ARG A 2 -13.13 0.25 9.60
CA ARG A 2 -12.07 0.68 8.69
C ARG A 2 -10.75 0.02 9.06
N TYR A 3 -10.03 -0.42 8.04
CA TYR A 3 -8.70 -0.99 8.14
C TYR A 3 -7.67 0.00 7.60
N MET A 4 -6.50 0.01 8.23
CA MET A 4 -5.34 0.77 7.78
C MET A 4 -4.17 -0.17 7.62
N MET A 5 -3.45 -0.01 6.51
CA MET A 5 -2.26 -0.77 6.19
C MET A 5 -1.11 0.19 5.90
N ILE A 6 0.04 -0.01 6.54
CA ILE A 6 1.32 0.57 6.14
C ILE A 6 2.08 -0.53 5.42
N VAL A 7 2.19 -0.41 4.10
CA VAL A 7 2.89 -1.35 3.23
C VAL A 7 4.30 -0.83 3.01
N LEU A 8 5.29 -1.56 3.52
CA LEU A 8 6.70 -1.24 3.31
C LEU A 8 7.14 -1.82 1.97
N LEU A 9 7.75 -0.97 1.13
CA LEU A 9 8.20 -1.31 -0.20
C LEU A 9 9.72 -1.14 -0.33
N GLU A 10 10.32 -1.95 -1.17
CA GLU A 10 11.73 -1.81 -1.55
C GLU A 10 11.81 -1.78 -3.07
N PHE A 11 12.27 -0.65 -3.64
CA PHE A 11 12.68 -0.54 -5.03
C PHE A 11 14.17 -0.85 -5.14
N TYR A 12 14.53 -1.72 -6.07
CA TYR A 12 15.91 -2.20 -6.21
C TYR A 12 16.76 -1.34 -7.12
N PRO A 13 18.11 -1.49 -7.10
CA PRO A 13 18.98 -0.83 -8.06
C PRO A 13 18.61 -1.09 -9.54
N SER A 14 18.01 -2.25 -9.85
CA SER A 14 17.48 -2.56 -11.18
C SER A 14 16.41 -1.57 -11.65
N TRP A 15 15.57 -1.07 -10.73
CA TRP A 15 14.62 0.02 -11.01
C TRP A 15 15.35 1.33 -11.32
N LEU A 16 16.34 1.67 -10.48
CA LEU A 16 17.08 2.94 -10.59
C LEU A 16 17.95 3.02 -11.84
N ALA A 17 18.40 1.87 -12.35
CA ALA A 17 19.14 1.73 -13.59
C ALA A 17 18.31 2.05 -14.84
N LEU A 18 16.97 2.00 -14.75
CA LEU A 18 16.10 2.33 -15.86
C LEU A 18 16.13 3.83 -16.20
N PRO A 19 16.05 4.19 -17.50
CA PRO A 19 15.79 5.56 -17.92
C PRO A 19 14.57 6.15 -17.20
N ARG A 20 14.64 7.44 -16.86
CA ARG A 20 13.56 8.15 -16.14
C ARG A 20 12.23 8.08 -16.89
N GLU A 21 12.25 8.05 -18.23
CA GLU A 21 11.04 7.93 -19.06
C GLU A 21 10.37 6.56 -18.90
N GLU A 22 11.16 5.49 -18.89
CA GLU A 22 10.65 4.13 -18.70
C GLU A 22 10.07 3.96 -17.29
N ARG A 23 10.76 4.47 -16.26
CA ARG A 23 10.22 4.51 -14.90
C ARG A 23 8.89 5.26 -14.80
N ARG A 24 8.74 6.38 -15.51
CA ARG A 24 7.48 7.15 -15.51
C ARG A 24 6.35 6.35 -16.15
N LYS A 25 6.62 5.63 -17.25
CA LYS A 25 5.63 4.75 -17.88
C LYS A 25 5.15 3.66 -16.93
N TYR A 26 6.09 3.01 -16.24
CA TYR A 26 5.80 1.98 -15.27
C TYR A 26 5.07 2.50 -14.02
N ALA A 27 5.49 3.64 -13.49
CA ALA A 27 4.79 4.30 -12.38
C ALA A 27 3.37 4.69 -12.77
N ALA A 28 3.15 5.17 -14.00
CA ALA A 28 1.82 5.47 -14.51
C ALA A 28 0.92 4.22 -14.56
N SER A 29 1.44 3.07 -15.01
CA SER A 29 0.65 1.82 -15.00
C SER A 29 0.28 1.37 -13.58
N LEU A 30 1.18 1.54 -12.60
CA LEU A 30 0.85 1.26 -11.19
C LEU A 30 -0.23 2.21 -10.67
N GLN A 31 -0.13 3.50 -11.01
CA GLN A 31 -1.11 4.50 -10.63
C GLN A 31 -2.48 4.22 -11.24
N GLU A 32 -2.53 3.76 -12.50
CA GLU A 32 -3.77 3.34 -13.16
C GLU A 32 -4.41 2.14 -12.44
N SER A 33 -3.63 1.13 -12.07
CA SER A 33 -4.13 0.01 -11.26
C SER A 33 -4.67 0.50 -9.92
N ILE A 34 -3.98 1.38 -9.20
CA ILE A 34 -4.46 1.96 -7.94
C ILE A 34 -5.78 2.73 -8.15
N GLN A 35 -5.87 3.52 -9.23
CA GLN A 35 -7.04 4.36 -9.52
C GLN A 35 -8.30 3.54 -9.77
N LYS A 36 -8.21 2.32 -10.31
CA LYS A 36 -9.36 1.43 -10.50
C LYS A 36 -10.05 1.05 -9.18
N TYR A 37 -9.32 1.06 -8.07
CA TYR A 37 -9.84 0.69 -6.75
C TYR A 37 -10.10 1.91 -5.85
N SER A 38 -10.00 3.14 -6.37
CA SER A 38 -10.05 4.37 -5.56
C SER A 38 -11.39 4.59 -4.84
N GLU A 39 -12.48 3.98 -5.32
CA GLU A 39 -13.78 4.03 -4.64
C GLU A 39 -13.77 3.26 -3.31
N HIS A 40 -12.90 2.26 -3.17
CA HIS A 40 -12.86 1.35 -2.01
C HIS A 40 -11.57 1.43 -1.21
N VAL A 41 -10.46 1.85 -1.83
CA VAL A 41 -9.12 1.87 -1.23
C VAL A 41 -8.51 3.25 -1.44
N GLN A 42 -8.29 3.98 -0.35
CA GLN A 42 -7.53 5.22 -0.39
C GLN A 42 -6.05 4.89 -0.23
N VAL A 43 -5.21 5.47 -1.09
CA VAL A 43 -3.77 5.14 -1.16
C VAL A 43 -2.95 6.42 -1.13
N ARG A 44 -1.90 6.46 -0.29
CA ARG A 44 -0.94 7.55 -0.19
C ARG A 44 0.48 7.00 -0.19
N PHE A 45 1.35 7.57 -1.03
CA PHE A 45 2.72 7.12 -1.24
C PHE A 45 3.74 8.06 -0.57
N PHE A 46 4.79 7.49 0.01
CA PHE A 46 5.85 8.23 0.68
C PHE A 46 7.23 7.64 0.33
N ASP A 47 8.12 8.50 -0.17
CA ASP A 47 9.54 8.19 -0.38
C ASP A 47 10.28 8.29 0.97
N ALA A 48 11.10 7.28 1.25
CA ALA A 48 11.86 7.14 2.49
C ALA A 48 13.36 6.87 2.28
N GLU A 49 13.84 6.76 1.03
CA GLU A 49 15.20 6.28 0.70
C GLU A 49 16.32 7.12 1.36
N ALA A 50 16.15 8.43 1.45
CA ALA A 50 17.13 9.35 2.03
C ALA A 50 16.87 9.69 3.51
N LEU A 51 15.91 9.02 4.14
CA LEU A 51 15.41 9.30 5.50
C LEU A 51 15.77 8.15 6.45
N PRO A 52 15.63 8.31 7.79
CA PRO A 52 15.87 7.20 8.71
C PRO A 52 14.87 6.06 8.47
N GLY A 53 15.27 5.12 7.63
CA GLY A 53 14.56 3.89 7.30
C GLY A 53 15.48 2.69 7.48
N LYS A 54 14.93 1.59 7.99
CA LYS A 54 15.65 0.31 8.08
C LYS A 54 14.92 -0.69 7.20
N ASP A 55 15.56 -1.05 6.08
CA ASP A 55 15.17 -2.13 5.17
C ASP A 55 13.96 -1.88 4.23
N TYR A 56 13.63 -0.62 3.93
CA TYR A 56 12.65 -0.21 2.91
C TYR A 56 13.04 1.14 2.30
N THR A 57 12.62 1.37 1.05
CA THR A 57 12.91 2.60 0.29
C THR A 57 11.69 3.52 0.26
N ASP A 58 10.49 2.92 0.34
CA ASP A 58 9.22 3.62 0.24
C ASP A 58 8.19 2.95 1.16
N PHE A 59 7.16 3.68 1.53
CA PHE A 59 6.00 3.08 2.17
C PHE A 59 4.69 3.66 1.64
N VAL A 60 3.65 2.84 1.68
CA VAL A 60 2.32 3.19 1.21
C VAL A 60 1.34 3.04 2.36
N VAL A 61 0.53 4.08 2.58
CA VAL A 61 -0.59 4.03 3.51
C VAL A 61 -1.85 3.73 2.70
N CYS A 62 -2.50 2.61 3.02
CA CYS A 62 -3.79 2.22 2.45
C CYS A 62 -4.87 2.25 3.53
N GLU A 63 -6.04 2.78 3.19
CA GLU A 63 -7.23 2.76 4.05
C GLU A 63 -8.40 2.16 3.28
N THR A 64 -9.14 1.25 3.90
CA THR A 64 -10.30 0.60 3.27
C THR A 64 -11.31 0.10 4.29
N GLU A 65 -12.55 -0.08 3.86
CA GLU A 65 -13.55 -0.86 4.57
C GLU A 65 -13.82 -2.21 3.86
N ASP A 66 -13.22 -2.43 2.69
CA ASP A 66 -13.36 -3.61 1.85
C ASP A 66 -12.00 -4.28 1.61
N MET A 67 -11.68 -5.26 2.46
CA MET A 67 -10.42 -6.01 2.37
C MET A 67 -10.29 -6.82 1.07
N LYS A 68 -11.40 -7.17 0.41
CA LYS A 68 -11.38 -7.90 -0.86
C LYS A 68 -10.90 -6.98 -1.97
N GLN A 69 -11.40 -5.74 -2.03
CA GLN A 69 -10.95 -4.74 -2.99
C GLN A 69 -9.48 -4.35 -2.78
N TYR A 70 -9.06 -4.19 -1.51
CA TYR A 70 -7.65 -4.02 -1.19
C TYR A 70 -6.79 -5.18 -1.69
N HIS A 71 -7.22 -6.43 -1.47
CA HIS A 71 -6.46 -7.59 -1.92
C HIS A 71 -6.37 -7.66 -3.45
N TYR A 72 -7.46 -7.40 -4.17
CA TYR A 72 -7.50 -7.40 -5.63
C TYR A 72 -6.60 -6.33 -6.26
N MET A 73 -6.56 -5.14 -5.65
CA MET A 73 -5.63 -4.09 -6.06
C MET A 73 -4.17 -4.58 -6.02
N TRP A 74 -3.78 -5.31 -4.97
CA TRP A 74 -2.42 -5.84 -4.85
C TRP A 74 -2.14 -7.02 -5.79
N GLU A 75 -3.13 -7.88 -6.09
CA GLU A 75 -2.96 -8.89 -7.14
C GLU A 75 -2.69 -8.24 -8.49
N GLU A 76 -3.45 -7.21 -8.87
CA GLU A 76 -3.22 -6.49 -10.13
C GLU A 76 -1.85 -5.78 -10.16
N ILE A 77 -1.44 -5.16 -9.05
CA ILE A 77 -0.09 -4.57 -8.93
C ILE A 77 0.99 -5.64 -9.06
N ARG A 78 0.79 -6.84 -8.49
CA ARG A 78 1.74 -7.94 -8.57
C ARG A 78 1.90 -8.51 -9.97
N ASP A 79 0.87 -8.40 -10.82
CA ASP A 79 0.92 -8.80 -12.22
C ASP A 79 1.60 -7.75 -13.13
N SER A 80 1.89 -6.55 -12.61
CA SER A 80 2.52 -5.47 -13.37
C SER A 80 4.01 -5.72 -13.65
N GLU A 81 4.55 -5.06 -14.70
CA GLU A 81 5.99 -5.15 -15.03
C GLU A 81 6.91 -4.73 -13.87
N PRO A 82 6.64 -3.67 -13.09
CA PRO A 82 7.43 -3.33 -11.90
C PRO A 82 7.64 -4.47 -10.91
N TYR A 83 6.60 -5.28 -10.68
CA TYR A 83 6.68 -6.38 -9.74
C TYR A 83 7.29 -7.62 -10.40
N THR A 84 6.78 -8.02 -11.57
CA THR A 84 7.19 -9.26 -12.26
C THR A 84 8.63 -9.23 -12.79
N LYS A 85 9.16 -8.05 -13.15
CA LYS A 85 10.58 -7.88 -13.52
C LYS A 85 11.51 -7.70 -12.32
N GLY A 86 10.98 -7.74 -11.09
CA GLY A 86 11.78 -7.63 -9.87
C GLY A 86 12.38 -6.24 -9.67
N TYR A 87 11.67 -5.18 -10.04
CA TYR A 87 12.07 -3.79 -9.77
C TYR A 87 11.66 -3.32 -8.38
N MET A 88 10.61 -3.92 -7.83
CA MET A 88 10.17 -3.67 -6.46
C MET A 88 9.66 -4.94 -5.80
N LYS A 89 9.53 -4.92 -4.47
CA LYS A 89 8.75 -5.91 -3.71
C LYS A 89 8.06 -5.27 -2.50
N ILE A 90 7.05 -5.97 -2.01
CA ILE A 90 6.51 -5.73 -0.67
C ILE A 90 7.44 -6.39 0.35
N LYS A 91 7.87 -5.62 1.35
CA LYS A 91 8.74 -6.08 2.44
C LYS A 91 7.96 -6.56 3.64
N ASN A 92 6.96 -5.79 4.02
CA ASN A 92 6.12 -6.06 5.17
C ASN A 92 4.80 -5.28 5.01
N VAL A 93 3.77 -5.73 5.73
CA VAL A 93 2.51 -5.02 5.84
C VAL A 93 2.18 -4.92 7.33
N VAL A 94 2.17 -3.70 7.85
CA VAL A 94 1.66 -3.42 9.19
C VAL A 94 0.18 -3.08 9.04
N MET A 95 -0.70 -3.83 9.70
CA MET A 95 -2.15 -3.68 9.56
C MET A 95 -2.80 -3.41 10.92
N GLY A 96 -3.83 -2.58 10.93
CA GLY A 96 -4.66 -2.30 12.09
C GLY A 96 -6.11 -2.04 11.73
N MET A 97 -6.97 -2.13 12.75
CA MET A 97 -8.38 -1.77 12.68
C MET A 97 -8.56 -0.42 13.36
N GLU A 98 -9.10 0.56 12.65
CA GLU A 98 -9.27 1.91 13.17
C GLU A 98 -10.25 1.90 14.35
N ASN A 99 -9.79 2.39 15.51
CA ASN A 99 -10.59 2.58 16.72
C ASN A 99 -11.40 1.35 17.16
N ALA A 100 -10.93 0.13 16.86
CA ALA A 100 -11.69 -1.10 17.14
C ALA A 100 -12.02 -1.30 18.62
N PHE A 101 -11.22 -0.74 19.53
CA PHE A 101 -11.52 -0.76 20.96
C PHE A 101 -12.84 -0.03 21.28
N GLN A 102 -13.20 1.04 20.57
CA GLN A 102 -14.46 1.77 20.77
C GLN A 102 -15.67 0.92 20.35
N SER A 103 -15.56 0.18 19.24
CA SER A 103 -16.58 -0.78 18.83
C SER A 103 -16.77 -1.86 19.90
N TYR A 104 -15.69 -2.43 20.42
CA TYR A 104 -15.74 -3.40 21.50
C TYR A 104 -16.39 -2.85 22.79
N GLU A 105 -16.00 -1.66 23.22
CA GLU A 105 -16.59 -0.97 24.39
C GLU A 105 -18.10 -0.78 24.21
N SER A 106 -18.55 -0.39 23.02
CA SER A 106 -19.96 -0.15 22.74
C SER A 106 -20.79 -1.43 22.59
N GLU A 107 -20.27 -2.44 21.88
CA GLU A 107 -21.02 -3.63 21.47
C GLU A 107 -20.98 -4.75 22.53
N ILE A 108 -19.83 -4.90 23.20
CA ILE A 108 -19.60 -6.00 24.16
C ILE A 108 -19.70 -5.50 25.60
N LEU A 109 -19.04 -4.38 25.93
CA LEU A 109 -19.06 -3.85 27.30
C LEU A 109 -20.28 -2.95 27.58
N GLN A 110 -21.04 -2.58 26.54
CA GLN A 110 -22.22 -1.71 26.63
C GLN A 110 -21.92 -0.36 27.30
N MET A 111 -20.68 0.12 27.18
CA MET A 111 -20.26 1.42 27.70
C MET A 111 -20.79 2.51 26.77
N LYS A 112 -21.56 3.46 27.31
CA LYS A 112 -22.06 4.61 26.53
C LYS A 112 -20.94 5.64 26.34
N LYS A 113 -20.85 6.19 25.12
CA LYS A 113 -19.97 7.32 24.78
C LYS A 113 -20.29 8.57 25.60
#